data_AF-A0A9W9ZBL2-F1
#
_entry.id   AF-A0A9W9ZBL2-F1
#
_cell.length_a   1.000
_cell.length_b   1.000
_cell.length_c   1.000
_cell.angle_alpha   90.00
_cell.angle_beta   90.00
_cell.angle_gamma   90.00
#
_symmetry.space_group_name_H-M   'P 1'
#
loop_
_entity.id
_entity.type
_entity.pdbx_description
1 polymer ?
#
loop_
_entity_poly.entity_id
_entity_poly.type
_entity_poly.pdbx_seq_one_letter_code
_entity_poly.pdbx_strand_id
1 'polypeptide(L)'
;MTELIPRIATALHVFQPLDGTTSGRTTATPPSSKILAETLENATAFFVKEVTNPICYKTIEQPTSSTLKESIISSSGPLVTYRAFKHGKRSSRSITEAEHCQAAESLQEDGFGRIVEFCVPRATENCKVFIKSKPYHSTAVISSAAFDDAFF
;
A
#
# COMPACT_ATOMS: atom_id res chain seq x y z
N MET A 1 -0.23 -26.66 17.72
CA MET A 1 -1.13 -25.53 17.40
C MET A 1 -2.35 -25.53 18.33
N THR A 2 -2.17 -25.49 19.66
CA THR A 2 -3.27 -25.65 20.64
C THR A 2 -3.32 -24.56 21.71
N GLU A 3 -2.44 -23.56 21.65
CA GLU A 3 -2.22 -22.58 22.73
C GLU A 3 -2.79 -21.18 22.43
N LEU A 4 -3.39 -20.96 21.26
CA LEU A 4 -3.84 -19.61 20.87
C LEU A 4 -5.15 -19.21 21.57
N ILE A 5 -6.06 -20.17 21.78
CA ILE A 5 -7.38 -19.93 22.38
C ILE A 5 -7.26 -19.58 23.87
N PRO A 6 -6.45 -20.27 24.71
CA PRO A 6 -6.25 -19.88 26.11
C PRO A 6 -5.61 -18.49 26.25
N ARG A 7 -4.67 -18.14 25.35
CA ARG A 7 -3.94 -16.86 25.39
C ARG A 7 -4.83 -15.65 25.08
N ILE A 8 -5.77 -15.80 24.13
CA ILE A 8 -6.75 -14.75 23.83
C ILE A 8 -7.75 -14.61 24.98
N ALA A 9 -8.15 -15.72 25.60
CA ALA A 9 -9.03 -15.71 26.77
C ALA A 9 -8.39 -15.07 28.01
N THR A 10 -7.07 -15.14 28.18
CA THR A 10 -6.36 -14.45 29.28
C THR A 10 -6.16 -12.96 29.03
N ALA A 11 -6.05 -12.52 27.75
CA ALA A 11 -5.87 -11.11 27.41
C ALA A 11 -7.17 -10.30 27.55
N LEU A 12 -8.32 -10.97 27.44
CA LEU A 12 -9.64 -10.42 27.72
C LEU A 12 -10.02 -10.84 29.15
N HIS A 13 -9.83 -9.98 30.15
CA HIS A 13 -10.24 -10.19 31.55
C HIS A 13 -11.75 -10.52 31.69
N VAL A 14 -12.18 -11.74 31.38
CA VAL A 14 -13.60 -12.18 31.45
C VAL A 14 -13.83 -13.23 32.54
N PHE A 15 -12.78 -13.72 33.20
CA PHE A 15 -12.93 -14.57 34.37
C PHE A 15 -12.19 -13.99 35.58
N GLN A 16 -12.85 -13.09 36.30
CA GLN A 16 -12.65 -13.03 37.74
C GLN A 16 -13.55 -14.10 38.39
N PRO A 17 -13.02 -14.99 39.24
CA PRO A 17 -13.85 -15.89 40.02
C PRO A 17 -14.50 -15.07 41.14
N LEU A 18 -15.79 -14.78 40.99
CA LEU A 18 -16.58 -14.17 42.05
C LEU A 18 -17.12 -15.30 42.95
N ASP A 19 -16.30 -15.76 43.90
CA ASP A 19 -16.81 -16.47 45.07
C ASP A 19 -17.51 -15.43 45.97
N GLY A 20 -18.85 -15.50 46.01
CA GLY A 20 -19.64 -14.50 46.72
C GLY A 20 -21.13 -14.79 46.68
N THR A 21 -21.55 -15.73 47.52
CA THR A 21 -22.89 -16.03 48.01
C THR A 21 -23.92 -14.90 47.83
N THR A 22 -25.04 -15.16 47.15
CA THR A 22 -26.39 -14.89 47.69
C THR A 22 -27.48 -15.53 46.82
N SER A 23 -28.49 -16.04 47.53
CA SER A 23 -29.64 -16.82 47.12
C SER A 23 -30.55 -16.11 46.10
N GLY A 24 -31.00 -16.84 45.08
CA GLY A 24 -32.03 -16.38 44.14
C GLY A 24 -32.40 -17.45 43.12
N ARG A 25 -33.43 -18.23 43.43
CA ARG A 25 -34.02 -19.28 42.58
C ARG A 25 -34.71 -18.66 41.36
N THR A 26 -34.22 -18.97 40.16
CA THR A 26 -35.02 -18.91 38.92
C THR A 26 -34.70 -20.13 38.06
N THR A 27 -35.70 -20.99 37.86
CA THR A 27 -35.63 -22.12 36.94
C THR A 27 -35.63 -21.58 35.51
N ALA A 28 -34.46 -21.51 34.89
CA ALA A 28 -34.32 -21.26 33.45
C ALA A 28 -33.60 -22.45 32.82
N THR A 29 -34.30 -23.16 31.95
CA THR A 29 -33.79 -24.22 31.08
C THR A 29 -32.57 -23.70 30.31
N PRO A 30 -31.42 -24.41 30.28
CA PRO A 30 -30.26 -23.93 29.55
C PRO A 30 -30.56 -23.94 28.03
N PRO A 31 -30.27 -22.86 27.28
CA PRO A 31 -30.36 -22.90 25.83
C PRO A 31 -29.36 -23.93 25.30
N SER A 32 -29.84 -24.77 24.38
CA SER A 32 -29.08 -25.86 23.76
C SER A 32 -27.74 -25.36 23.21
N SER A 33 -26.64 -26.05 23.50
CA SER A 33 -25.26 -25.69 23.12
C SER A 33 -25.07 -25.42 21.62
N LYS A 34 -25.97 -25.94 20.78
CA LYS A 34 -26.03 -25.67 19.34
C LYS A 34 -26.33 -24.21 18.99
N ILE A 35 -27.22 -23.57 19.76
CA ILE A 35 -27.60 -22.17 19.55
C ILE A 35 -26.42 -21.25 19.86
N LEU A 36 -25.63 -21.58 20.89
CA LEU A 36 -24.43 -20.82 21.27
C LEU A 36 -23.32 -20.93 20.21
N ALA A 37 -23.12 -22.12 19.63
CA ALA A 37 -22.15 -22.34 18.56
C ALA A 37 -22.54 -21.62 17.27
N GLU A 38 -23.80 -21.72 16.84
CA GLU A 38 -24.32 -20.98 15.68
C GLU A 38 -24.26 -19.46 15.90
N THR A 39 -24.54 -18.99 17.12
CA THR A 39 -24.42 -17.56 17.45
C THR A 39 -22.96 -17.09 17.41
N LEU A 40 -22.01 -17.93 17.82
CA LEU A 40 -20.58 -17.62 17.77
C LEU A 40 -20.03 -17.66 16.32
N GLU A 41 -20.45 -18.63 15.51
CA GLU A 41 -20.10 -18.70 14.09
C GLU A 41 -20.69 -17.51 13.33
N ASN A 42 -21.93 -17.13 13.62
CA ASN A 42 -22.55 -15.97 13.01
C ASN A 42 -21.88 -14.66 13.47
N ALA A 43 -21.56 -14.52 14.75
CA ALA A 43 -20.87 -13.34 15.27
C ALA A 43 -19.44 -13.19 14.70
N THR A 44 -18.71 -14.29 14.56
CA THR A 44 -17.37 -14.28 13.95
C THR A 44 -17.43 -14.00 12.44
N ALA A 45 -18.41 -14.55 11.72
CA ALA A 45 -18.65 -14.23 10.31
C ALA A 45 -19.02 -12.75 10.11
N PHE A 46 -19.86 -12.19 10.98
CA PHE A 46 -20.18 -10.77 10.98
C PHE A 46 -18.97 -9.90 11.28
N PHE A 47 -18.15 -10.24 12.28
CA PHE A 47 -16.93 -9.51 12.60
C PHE A 47 -15.91 -9.54 11.46
N VAL A 48 -15.68 -10.71 10.86
CA VAL A 48 -14.79 -10.82 9.69
C VAL A 48 -15.34 -9.99 8.53
N LYS A 49 -16.66 -10.03 8.27
CA LYS A 49 -17.29 -9.21 7.23
C LYS A 49 -17.20 -7.71 7.54
N GLU A 50 -17.40 -7.31 8.79
CA GLU A 50 -17.36 -5.91 9.24
C GLU A 50 -15.94 -5.34 9.29
N VAL A 51 -14.94 -6.16 9.56
CA VAL A 51 -13.52 -5.77 9.50
C VAL A 51 -13.00 -5.80 8.06
N THR A 52 -13.43 -6.76 7.23
CA THR A 52 -12.89 -6.96 5.88
C THR A 52 -13.56 -6.07 4.83
N ASN A 53 -14.88 -5.82 4.93
CA ASN A 53 -15.60 -4.95 4.00
C ASN A 53 -15.04 -3.52 3.91
N PRO A 54 -14.73 -2.79 5.01
CA PRO A 54 -14.14 -1.45 4.90
C PRO A 54 -12.72 -1.45 4.31
N ILE A 55 -12.06 -2.61 4.25
CA ILE A 55 -10.73 -2.78 3.66
C ILE A 55 -10.85 -3.14 2.17
N CYS A 56 -11.83 -3.95 1.78
CA CYS A 56 -12.02 -4.42 0.41
C CYS A 56 -12.66 -3.38 -0.54
N TYR A 57 -13.44 -2.42 -0.03
CA TYR A 57 -14.10 -1.40 -0.85
C TYR A 57 -13.36 -0.06 -0.93
N LYS A 58 -12.04 -0.04 -0.77
CA LYS A 58 -11.28 1.09 -1.29
C LYS A 58 -11.26 0.95 -2.81
N THR A 59 -12.24 1.56 -3.47
CA THR A 59 -12.23 1.79 -4.91
C THR A 59 -10.85 2.34 -5.25
N ILE A 60 -10.01 1.54 -5.91
CA ILE A 60 -8.75 2.02 -6.45
C ILE A 60 -9.18 2.87 -7.63
N GLU A 61 -9.34 4.17 -7.38
CA GLU A 61 -9.58 5.18 -8.40
C GLU A 61 -8.56 4.98 -9.53
N GLN A 62 -9.03 4.89 -10.78
CA GLN A 62 -8.11 4.79 -11.89
C GLN A 62 -7.21 6.04 -11.90
N PRO A 63 -5.88 5.88 -12.02
CA PRO A 63 -4.98 7.01 -12.04
C PRO A 63 -5.28 7.88 -13.26
N THR A 64 -5.76 9.09 -13.03
CA THR A 64 -5.99 10.09 -14.07
C THR A 64 -4.66 10.59 -14.64
N SER A 65 -4.67 11.06 -15.89
CA SER A 65 -3.46 11.56 -16.56
C SER A 65 -2.72 12.65 -15.77
N SER A 66 -3.46 13.52 -15.08
CA SER A 66 -2.90 14.54 -14.17
C SER A 66 -2.14 13.91 -12.99
N THR A 67 -2.74 12.95 -12.30
CA THR A 67 -2.11 12.27 -11.15
C THR A 67 -0.86 11.49 -11.54
N LEU A 68 -0.83 10.98 -12.78
CA LEU A 68 0.34 10.32 -13.36
C LEU A 68 1.46 11.34 -13.59
N LYS A 69 1.18 12.47 -14.25
CA LYS A 69 2.14 13.57 -14.45
C LYS A 69 2.75 14.04 -13.12
N GLU A 70 1.89 14.31 -12.14
CA GLU A 70 2.31 14.71 -10.79
C GLU A 70 3.19 13.64 -10.14
N SER A 71 2.86 12.36 -10.29
CA SER A 71 3.65 11.26 -9.75
C SER A 71 5.02 11.14 -10.44
N ILE A 72 5.12 11.41 -11.74
CA ILE A 72 6.40 11.47 -12.46
C ILE A 72 7.26 12.59 -11.90
N ILE A 73 6.72 13.80 -11.77
CA ILE A 73 7.46 14.96 -11.21
C ILE A 73 7.88 14.68 -9.76
N SER A 74 6.98 14.11 -8.96
CA SER A 74 7.17 13.83 -7.53
C SER A 74 8.06 12.61 -7.23
N SER A 75 8.44 11.85 -8.25
CA SER A 75 9.36 10.72 -8.07
C SER A 75 10.72 11.18 -7.53
N SER A 76 11.46 10.30 -6.87
CA SER A 76 12.77 10.67 -6.33
C SER A 76 13.80 10.91 -7.45
N GLY A 77 14.58 11.99 -7.31
CA GLY A 77 15.72 12.28 -8.18
C GLY A 77 15.38 13.01 -9.49
N PRO A 78 16.42 13.38 -10.27
CA PRO A 78 16.30 14.11 -11.53
C PRO A 78 15.73 13.27 -12.67
N LEU A 79 15.81 11.94 -12.56
CA LEU A 79 15.64 11.02 -13.67
C LEU A 79 14.57 9.99 -13.34
N VAL A 80 13.65 9.77 -14.27
CA VAL A 80 12.51 8.88 -14.11
C VAL A 80 12.47 7.91 -15.28
N THR A 81 12.54 6.62 -14.96
CA THR A 81 12.31 5.55 -15.92
C THR A 81 10.98 4.88 -15.62
N TYR A 82 10.31 4.34 -16.65
CA TYR A 82 9.07 3.59 -16.46
C TYR A 82 9.24 2.44 -15.47
N ARG A 83 10.34 1.69 -15.55
CA ARG A 83 10.63 0.60 -14.60
C ARG A 83 10.71 1.09 -13.16
N ALA A 84 11.48 2.16 -12.89
CA ALA A 84 11.58 2.71 -11.54
C ALA A 84 10.23 3.24 -11.04
N PHE A 85 9.48 3.90 -11.91
CA PHE A 85 8.15 4.41 -11.62
C PHE A 85 7.15 3.29 -11.27
N LYS A 86 7.10 2.24 -12.09
CA LYS A 86 6.20 1.08 -11.93
C LYS A 86 6.46 0.32 -10.63
N HIS A 87 7.72 0.19 -10.24
CA HIS A 87 8.10 -0.54 -9.03
C HIS A 87 8.08 0.32 -7.76
N GLY A 88 8.04 1.65 -7.88
CA GLY A 88 8.07 2.57 -6.75
C GLY A 88 6.84 2.53 -5.86
N LYS A 89 5.64 2.83 -6.41
CA LYS A 89 4.38 2.89 -5.64
C LYS A 89 3.45 1.74 -6.03
N ARG A 90 2.60 1.29 -5.11
CA ARG A 90 1.58 0.27 -5.44
C ARG A 90 0.57 0.80 -6.47
N SER A 91 0.23 2.08 -6.40
CA SER A 91 -0.71 2.75 -7.33
C SER A 91 -0.16 2.89 -8.75
N SER A 92 1.16 2.87 -8.95
CA SER A 92 1.76 2.98 -10.29
C SER A 92 1.90 1.63 -11.01
N ARG A 93 1.57 0.52 -10.36
CA ARG A 93 1.72 -0.83 -10.96
C ARG A 93 0.70 -1.13 -12.06
N SER A 94 -0.47 -0.48 -12.00
CA SER A 94 -1.53 -0.61 -13.03
C SER A 94 -1.26 0.23 -14.27
N ILE A 95 -0.30 1.16 -14.21
CA ILE A 95 0.02 2.09 -15.29
C ILE A 95 0.88 1.36 -16.32
N THR A 96 0.48 1.46 -17.58
CA THR A 96 1.18 0.89 -18.73
C THR A 96 2.38 1.76 -19.14
N GLU A 97 3.29 1.19 -19.89
CA GLU A 97 4.45 1.92 -20.41
C GLU A 97 4.02 3.03 -21.38
N ALA A 98 3.01 2.76 -22.20
CA ALA A 98 2.47 3.73 -23.15
C ALA A 98 1.88 4.96 -22.43
N GLU A 99 1.10 4.76 -21.36
CA GLU A 99 0.57 5.87 -20.56
C GLU A 99 1.67 6.68 -19.89
N HIS A 100 2.70 6.00 -19.36
CA HIS A 100 3.86 6.68 -18.78
C HIS A 100 4.59 7.51 -19.84
N CYS A 101 4.83 6.96 -21.03
CA CYS A 101 5.48 7.67 -22.13
C CYS A 101 4.66 8.88 -22.59
N GLN A 102 3.35 8.72 -22.77
CA GLN A 102 2.46 9.80 -23.18
C GLN A 102 2.45 10.94 -22.16
N ALA A 103 2.39 10.61 -20.86
CA ALA A 103 2.45 11.62 -19.82
C ALA A 103 3.82 12.32 -19.74
N ALA A 104 4.91 11.59 -19.95
CA ALA A 104 6.25 12.17 -20.02
C ALA A 104 6.40 13.12 -21.22
N GLU A 105 5.79 12.79 -22.37
CA GLU A 105 5.79 13.63 -23.57
C GLU A 105 5.01 14.92 -23.32
N SER A 106 3.83 14.82 -22.72
CA SER A 106 3.07 16.00 -22.30
C SER A 106 3.85 16.86 -21.29
N LEU A 107 4.58 16.25 -20.34
CA LEU A 107 5.42 16.99 -19.40
C LEU A 107 6.61 17.69 -20.07
N GLN A 108 7.12 17.14 -21.16
CA GLN A 108 8.14 17.80 -21.97
C GLN A 108 7.57 19.01 -22.70
N GLU A 109 6.38 18.90 -23.28
CA GLU A 109 5.67 20.03 -23.90
C GLU A 109 5.37 21.14 -22.89
N ASP A 110 4.99 20.75 -21.67
CA ASP A 110 4.75 21.65 -20.55
C ASP A 110 6.04 22.27 -19.97
N GLY A 111 7.24 21.85 -20.42
CA GLY A 111 8.53 22.41 -19.99
C GLY A 111 9.09 21.87 -18.67
N PHE A 112 8.49 20.82 -18.10
CA PHE A 112 8.94 20.21 -16.83
C PHE A 112 10.16 19.28 -16.98
N GLY A 113 10.66 19.10 -18.19
CA GLY A 113 11.82 18.25 -18.44
C GLY A 113 12.05 17.95 -19.90
N ARG A 114 12.85 16.91 -20.15
CA ARG A 114 13.16 16.38 -21.48
C ARG A 114 13.18 14.87 -21.45
N ILE A 115 12.74 14.25 -22.54
CA ILE A 115 12.91 12.83 -22.77
C ILE A 115 14.25 12.61 -23.49
N VAL A 116 15.01 11.63 -23.01
CA VAL A 116 16.22 11.15 -23.67
C VAL A 116 16.04 9.66 -23.95
N GLU A 117 16.36 9.28 -25.17
CA GLU A 117 16.33 7.90 -25.62
C GLU A 117 17.74 7.48 -26.03
N PHE A 118 18.18 6.31 -25.56
CA PHE A 118 19.49 5.78 -25.90
C PHE A 118 19.44 4.26 -26.02
N CYS A 119 20.27 3.72 -26.91
CA CYS A 119 20.45 2.28 -27.07
C CYS A 119 21.51 1.80 -26.08
N VAL A 120 21.19 0.75 -25.32
CA VAL A 120 22.14 0.08 -24.43
C VAL A 120 22.74 -1.10 -25.19
N PRO A 121 24.07 -1.27 -25.23
CA PRO A 121 24.68 -2.42 -25.87
C PRO A 121 24.09 -3.73 -25.34
N ARG A 122 23.69 -4.63 -26.25
CA ARG A 122 23.04 -5.93 -25.97
C ARG A 122 21.58 -5.84 -25.49
N ALA A 123 20.98 -4.66 -25.36
CA ALA A 123 19.54 -4.53 -25.18
C ALA A 123 18.83 -4.62 -26.53
N THR A 124 17.68 -5.28 -26.55
CA THR A 124 16.82 -5.39 -27.74
C THR A 124 16.07 -4.10 -28.04
N GLU A 125 15.81 -3.29 -27.02
CA GLU A 125 15.00 -2.07 -27.11
C GLU A 125 15.75 -0.87 -26.55
N ASN A 126 15.39 0.31 -27.05
CA ASN A 126 15.94 1.57 -26.57
C ASN A 126 15.43 1.89 -25.16
N CYS A 127 16.29 2.47 -24.33
CA CYS A 127 15.92 2.97 -23.02
C CYS A 127 15.40 4.40 -23.16
N LYS A 128 14.09 4.60 -22.92
CA LYS A 128 13.47 5.92 -22.84
C LYS A 128 13.43 6.40 -21.39
N VAL A 129 13.90 7.62 -21.17
CA VAL A 129 14.07 8.20 -19.84
C VAL A 129 13.62 9.65 -19.80
N PHE A 130 12.86 10.02 -18.78
CA PHE A 130 12.46 11.41 -18.54
C PHE A 130 13.41 12.08 -17.55
N ILE A 131 13.99 13.22 -17.92
CA ILE A 131 14.88 14.04 -17.09
C ILE A 131 14.13 15.32 -16.71
N LYS A 132 13.91 15.52 -15.42
CA LYS A 132 13.21 16.70 -14.89
C LYS A 132 14.06 17.96 -15.03
N SER A 133 13.43 19.07 -15.37
CA SER A 133 14.05 20.39 -15.28
C SER A 133 14.21 20.81 -13.81
N LYS A 134 15.23 21.63 -13.51
CA LYS A 134 15.36 22.24 -12.18
C LYS A 134 14.29 23.33 -12.00
N PRO A 135 13.79 23.58 -10.78
CA PRO A 135 14.15 22.92 -9.53
C PRO A 135 13.18 21.77 -9.23
N TYR A 136 13.50 20.54 -9.63
CA TYR A 136 12.90 19.38 -8.98
C TYR A 136 13.34 19.42 -7.51
N HIS A 137 12.42 19.18 -6.57
CA HIS A 137 12.70 19.23 -5.12
C HIS A 137 13.69 18.14 -4.70
N SER A 138 14.96 18.30 -5.09
CA SER A 138 16.08 17.52 -4.61
C SER A 138 16.54 18.15 -3.31
N THR A 139 16.19 17.53 -2.18
CA THR A 139 16.88 17.82 -0.93
C THR A 139 18.31 17.29 -0.93
N ALA A 140 18.70 16.51 -1.94
CA ALA A 140 20.08 16.10 -2.15
C ALA A 140 20.80 17.13 -3.04
N VAL A 141 21.38 18.14 -2.41
CA VAL A 141 22.51 18.89 -2.99
C VAL A 141 23.71 17.95 -2.92
N ILE A 142 23.88 17.11 -3.92
CA ILE A 142 25.13 16.37 -4.09
C ILE A 142 26.11 17.37 -4.69
N SER A 143 27.06 17.84 -3.87
CA SER A 143 28.18 18.63 -4.35
C SER A 143 29.03 17.76 -5.28
N SER A 144 29.67 18.35 -6.29
CA SER A 144 30.55 17.62 -7.22
C SER A 144 31.60 16.78 -6.48
N ALA A 145 32.11 17.29 -5.35
CA ALA A 145 33.08 16.60 -4.50
C ALA A 145 32.54 15.28 -3.92
N ALA A 146 31.26 15.24 -3.52
CA ALA A 146 30.66 14.03 -2.95
C ALA A 146 30.40 12.93 -4.00
N PHE A 147 30.37 13.28 -5.30
CA PHE A 147 30.26 12.30 -6.37
C PHE A 147 31.62 11.64 -6.65
N ASP A 148 32.69 12.42 -6.67
CA ASP A 148 34.05 11.91 -6.93
C ASP A 148 34.49 10.94 -5.82
N ASP A 149 34.18 11.22 -4.55
CA ASP A 149 34.51 10.37 -3.41
C ASP A 149 33.76 9.02 -3.37
N ALA A 150 32.68 8.86 -4.14
CA ALA A 150 31.88 7.63 -4.12
C ALA A 150 32.45 6.49 -5.00
N PHE A 151 33.44 6.79 -5.85
CA PHE A 151 34.02 5.86 -6.82
C PHE A 151 35.52 5.61 -6.62
N PHE A 152 36.10 6.09 -5.52
CA PHE A 152 37.48 5.79 -5.10
C PHE A 152 37.54 4.85 -3.88
#